data_AF-A0A5C7EJN4-F1
#
_entry.id   AF-A0A5C7EJN4-F1
#
_cell.length_a   1.000
_cell.length_b   1.000
_cell.length_c   1.000
_cell.angle_alpha   90.00
_cell.angle_beta   90.00
_cell.angle_gamma   90.00
#
_symmetry.space_group_name_H-M   'P 1'
#
loop_
_entity.id
_entity.type
_entity.pdbx_description
1 polymer ?
#
loop_
_entity_poly.entity_id
_entity_poly.type
_entity_poly.pdbx_seq_one_letter_code
_entity_poly.pdbx_strand_id
1 'polypeptide(L)' 'MKMTSIESEDRIVWRADLCRQLNVSKETIRRWLKAGHLPPPDISLSRRTLGWRLSTLRRAGINLP' A
#
# COMPACT_ATOMS: atom_id res chain seq x y z
N MET A 1 -28.04 17.34 -6.46
CA MET A 1 -26.58 17.38 -6.72
C MET A 1 -25.87 16.31 -5.92
N LYS A 2 -25.61 15.14 -6.52
CA LYS A 2 -24.51 14.22 -6.18
C LYS A 2 -24.27 13.39 -7.45
N MET A 3 -23.34 13.83 -8.30
CA MET A 3 -22.85 12.98 -9.39
C MET A 3 -21.50 12.44 -8.95
N THR A 4 -21.55 11.20 -8.51
CA THR A 4 -20.48 10.34 -8.04
C THR A 4 -19.58 9.99 -9.22
N SER A 5 -18.44 10.65 -9.36
CA SER A 5 -17.34 10.15 -10.19
C SER A 5 -16.04 10.41 -9.45
N ILE A 6 -15.61 9.41 -8.68
CA ILE A 6 -14.18 9.20 -8.52
C ILE A 6 -13.96 7.72 -8.83
N GLU A 7 -13.96 7.43 -10.13
CA GLU A 7 -13.30 6.26 -10.69
C GLU A 7 -11.82 6.39 -10.35
N SER A 8 -11.43 5.97 -9.14
CA SER A 8 -10.02 5.74 -8.87
C SER A 8 -9.75 4.31 -9.26
N GLU A 9 -9.24 4.11 -10.47
CA GLU A 9 -8.43 2.93 -10.77
C GLU A 9 -7.59 2.64 -9.53
N ASP A 10 -7.83 1.48 -8.90
CA ASP A 10 -7.27 1.17 -7.59
C ASP A 10 -5.76 0.98 -7.75
N ARG A 11 -5.03 2.09 -7.70
CA ARG A 11 -3.62 2.16 -8.08
C ARG A 11 -2.85 1.19 -7.21
N ILE A 12 -2.09 0.32 -7.86
CA ILE A 12 -1.19 -0.57 -7.15
C ILE A 12 0.04 0.22 -6.72
N VAL A 13 0.22 0.32 -5.41
CA VAL A 13 1.42 0.84 -4.78
C VAL A 13 2.34 -0.34 -4.50
N TRP A 14 3.44 -0.39 -5.25
CA TRP A 14 4.47 -1.42 -5.06
C TRP A 14 5.31 -1.11 -3.83
N ARG A 15 5.85 -2.15 -3.19
CA ARG A 15 6.71 -2.03 -2.00
C ARG A 15 7.84 -1.02 -2.14
N ALA A 16 8.48 -0.99 -3.31
CA ALA A 16 9.58 -0.06 -3.57
C ALA A 16 9.10 1.39 -3.55
N ASP A 17 7.93 1.64 -4.12
CA ASP A 17 7.28 2.94 -4.15
C ASP A 17 6.76 3.33 -2.75
N LEU A 18 6.09 2.40 -2.07
CA LEU A 18 5.65 2.54 -0.68
C LEU A 18 6.81 2.93 0.26
N CYS A 19 7.97 2.27 0.12
CA CYS A 19 9.16 2.62 0.89
C CYS A 19 9.64 4.05 0.62
N ARG A 20 9.61 4.48 -0.66
CA ARG A 20 10.01 5.85 -1.04
C ARG A 20 9.04 6.88 -0.50
N GLN A 21 7.75 6.66 -0.68
CA GLN A 21 6.71 7.60 -0.25
C GLN A 21 6.66 7.77 1.28
N LEU A 22 6.82 6.67 2.02
CA LEU A 22 6.87 6.70 3.49
C LEU A 22 8.27 7.02 4.03
N ASN A 23 9.27 7.17 3.15
CA ASN A 23 10.68 7.33 3.49
C ASN A 23 11.19 6.29 4.51
N VAL A 24 10.80 5.04 4.34
CA VAL A 24 11.18 3.92 5.21
C VAL A 24 11.98 2.86 4.47
N SER A 25 12.77 2.11 5.22
CA SER A 25 13.52 0.98 4.67
C SER A 25 12.61 -0.20 4.33
N LYS A 26 13.06 -1.07 3.42
CA LYS A 26 12.39 -2.35 3.12
C LYS A 26 12.25 -3.23 4.38
N GLU A 27 13.20 -3.14 5.31
CA GLU A 27 13.14 -3.89 6.56
C GLU A 27 12.03 -3.36 7.47
N THR A 28 11.82 -2.04 7.52
CA THR A 28 10.70 -1.42 8.26
C THR A 28 9.36 -1.99 7.78
N ILE A 29 9.13 -2.01 6.48
CA ILE A 29 7.92 -2.61 5.89
C ILE A 29 7.77 -4.10 6.28
N ARG A 30 8.87 -4.86 6.29
CA ARG A 30 8.84 -6.28 6.71
C ARG A 30 8.46 -6.43 8.19
N ARG A 31 9.01 -5.57 9.07
CA ARG A 31 8.69 -5.56 10.50
C ARG A 31 7.23 -5.17 10.72
N TRP A 32 6.72 -4.17 10.02
CA TRP A 32 5.31 -3.77 10.09
C TRP A 32 4.35 -4.84 9.61
N LEU A 33 4.68 -5.55 8.52
CA LEU A 33 3.92 -6.72 8.09
C LEU A 33 3.89 -7.82 9.16
N LYS A 34 5.05 -8.13 9.78
CA LYS A 34 5.13 -9.12 10.85
C LYS A 34 4.37 -8.70 12.12
N ALA A 35 4.37 -7.41 12.41
CA ALA A 35 3.70 -6.82 13.56
C ALA A 35 2.20 -6.52 13.33
N GLY A 36 1.69 -6.70 12.10
CA GLY A 36 0.29 -6.42 11.75
C GLY A 36 -0.06 -4.94 11.59
N HIS A 37 0.93 -4.04 11.53
CA HIS A 37 0.72 -2.61 11.28
C HIS A 37 0.46 -2.27 9.81
N LEU A 38 0.88 -3.15 8.89
CA LEU A 38 0.63 -3.00 7.47
C LEU A 38 -0.36 -4.10 7.02
N PRO A 39 -1.35 -3.79 6.17
CA PRO A 39 -2.21 -4.81 5.60
C PRO A 39 -1.41 -5.82 4.77
N PRO A 40 -1.93 -7.05 4.57
CA PRO A 40 -1.33 -8.01 3.65
C PRO A 40 -1.30 -7.44 2.22
N PRO A 41 -0.27 -7.76 1.42
CA PRO A 41 -0.19 -7.31 0.04
C PRO A 41 -1.29 -7.95 -0.81
N ASP A 42 -2.03 -7.13 -1.55
CA ASP A 42 -3.04 -7.59 -2.53
C ASP A 42 -2.39 -8.37 -3.69
N ILE A 43 -1.16 -8.00 -4.07
CA ILE A 43 -0.43 -8.62 -5.17
C ILE A 43 0.93 -9.09 -4.65
N SER A 44 1.18 -10.39 -4.74
CA SER A 44 2.48 -10.99 -4.40
C SER A 44 3.04 -11.74 -5.61
N LEU A 45 3.77 -11.03 -6.46
CA LEU A 45 4.49 -11.65 -7.58
C LEU A 45 5.74 -12.40 -7.10
N SER A 46 6.39 -11.91 -6.04
CA SER A 46 7.60 -12.49 -5.46
C SER A 46 7.87 -11.91 -4.08
N ARG A 47 8.75 -12.53 -3.28
CA ARG A 47 9.17 -12.04 -1.95
C ARG A 47 9.68 -10.58 -1.94
N ARG A 48 10.17 -10.09 -3.09
CA ARG A 48 10.65 -8.71 -3.28
C ARG A 48 9.61 -7.79 -3.92
N THR A 49 8.69 -8.35 -4.71
CA THR A 49 7.71 -7.61 -5.53
C THR A 49 6.32 -7.85 -4.95
N LEU A 50 6.00 -7.02 -3.96
CA LEU A 50 4.72 -6.98 -3.27
C LEU A 50 4.02 -5.67 -3.63
N GLY A 51 2.72 -5.72 -3.87
CA GLY A 51 1.89 -4.59 -4.22
C GLY A 51 0.66 -4.53 -3.33
N TRP A 52 0.27 -3.32 -2.99
CA TRP A 52 -0.96 -3.03 -2.26
C TRP A 52 -1.84 -2.14 -3.10
N ARG A 53 -3.14 -2.36 -3.00
CA ARG A 53 -4.13 -1.42 -3.51
C ARG A 53 -4.10 -0.16 -2.66
N LEU A 54 -4.20 1.00 -3.30
CA LEU A 54 -4.28 2.27 -2.59
C LEU A 54 -5.49 2.29 -1.64
N SER A 55 -6.61 1.68 -2.04
CA SER A 55 -7.78 1.51 -1.16
C SER A 55 -7.47 0.67 0.07
N THR A 56 -6.70 -0.42 -0.07
CA THR A 56 -6.29 -1.27 1.06
C THR A 56 -5.42 -0.50 2.05
N LEU A 57 -4.46 0.29 1.56
CA LEU A 57 -3.61 1.14 2.39
C LEU A 57 -4.43 2.22 3.11
N ARG A 58 -5.34 2.90 2.41
CA ARG A 58 -6.23 3.90 3.01
C ARG A 58 -7.12 3.31 4.10
N ARG A 59 -7.67 2.11 3.89
CA ARG A 59 -8.46 1.39 4.90
C ARG A 59 -7.65 1.03 6.14
N ALA A 60 -6.34 0.83 5.99
CA ALA A 60 -5.42 0.63 7.10
C ALA A 60 -4.94 1.94 7.75
N GLY A 61 -5.44 3.10 7.31
CA GLY A 61 -5.03 4.41 7.82
C GLY A 61 -3.72 4.93 7.23
N ILE A 62 -3.19 4.28 6.19
CA ILE A 62 -1.96 4.70 5.51
C ILE A 62 -2.36 5.60 4.35
N ASN A 63 -2.35 6.90 4.61
CA ASN A 63 -2.56 7.91 3.57
C ASN A 63 -1.24 8.24 2.89
N LEU A 64 -1.15 7.87 1.63
CA LEU A 64 -0.07 8.25 0.75
C LEU A 64 -0.41 9.60 0.09
N PRO A 65 0.58 10.51 -0.04
CA PRO A 65 0.39 11.83 -0.65
C PRO A 65 0.01 11.76 -2.14
#